data_AF-A0A6B1HT36-F1
#
_entry.id   AF-A0A6B1HT36-F1
#
_cell.length_a   1.000
_cell.length_b   1.000
_cell.length_c   1.000
_cell.angle_alpha   90.00
_cell.angle_beta   90.00
_cell.angle_gamma   90.00
#
_symmetry.space_group_name_H-M   'P 1'
#
loop_
_entity.id
_entity.type
_entity.pdbx_description
1 polymer ?
#
loop_
_entity_poly.entity_id
_entity_poly.type
_entity_poly.pdbx_seq_one_letter_code
_entity_poly.pdbx_strand_id
1 'polypeptide(L)'
;FAGVSGGAKAVLPGCASPSAIAANHGLMARPGAETGRLEGNPVREDLEEGAAMLGIDFILNAIVDDRHRIVAAFAGHVRAAHRKGCERVAERGAVPIARCADIVLVSAGGYPLDVNMYQAQKALDNAVHAVREGGVIVWVAECREGLGSATFASWLQEAGSADEILARIEREFVLGGHKAAAIAAVLKKARVHLVSSLPAEAVGRVGLVPFDDLGQALAAAHEVVGSEARIWALPYGDSVLPQAAA
;
A
#
# COMPACT_ATOMS: atom_id res chain seq x y z
N PHE A 1 5.69 -3.60 -2.85
CA PHE A 1 6.77 -3.62 -3.85
C PHE A 1 8.16 -4.00 -3.30
N ALA A 2 8.67 -3.46 -2.19
CA ALA A 2 10.02 -3.79 -1.68
C ALA A 2 10.08 -5.04 -0.76
N GLY A 3 9.06 -5.89 -0.77
CA GLY A 3 8.90 -7.00 0.17
C GLY A 3 8.40 -6.54 1.54
N VAL A 4 9.34 -6.29 2.47
CA VAL A 4 9.08 -5.89 3.86
C VAL A 4 9.83 -4.58 4.16
N SER A 5 9.38 -3.78 5.14
CA SER A 5 10.08 -2.56 5.58
C SER A 5 11.32 -2.87 6.43
N GLY A 6 12.14 -1.85 6.74
CA GLY A 6 13.32 -2.01 7.58
C GLY A 6 14.58 -2.44 6.82
N GLY A 7 15.61 -2.78 7.59
CA GLY A 7 16.96 -3.05 7.11
C GLY A 7 17.54 -1.87 6.33
N ALA A 8 18.09 -2.18 5.15
CA ALA A 8 18.63 -1.20 4.20
C ALA A 8 17.69 -0.05 3.83
N LYS A 9 16.37 -0.23 4.04
CA LYS A 9 15.35 0.77 3.69
C LYS A 9 15.47 2.08 4.48
N ALA A 10 16.12 2.03 5.64
CA ALA A 10 16.43 3.20 6.45
C ALA A 10 17.40 4.17 5.77
N VAL A 11 18.21 3.69 4.81
CA VAL A 11 19.21 4.51 4.11
C VAL A 11 18.81 4.79 2.67
N LEU A 12 18.36 3.78 1.91
CA LEU A 12 17.73 3.99 0.61
C LEU A 12 16.29 3.48 0.72
N PRO A 13 15.24 4.30 0.55
CA PRO A 13 15.25 5.72 0.23
C PRO A 13 15.52 6.68 1.41
N GLY A 14 15.61 6.21 2.67
CA GLY A 14 15.49 7.07 3.86
C GLY A 14 16.46 8.25 4.00
N CYS A 15 17.64 8.20 3.38
CA CYS A 15 18.66 9.26 3.39
C CYS A 15 19.25 9.51 1.99
N ALA A 16 18.59 9.04 0.93
CA ALA A 16 19.11 9.05 -0.42
C ALA A 16 18.71 10.32 -1.20
N SER A 17 19.44 10.63 -2.27
CA SER A 17 19.06 11.70 -3.18
C SER A 17 17.74 11.38 -3.90
N PRO A 18 16.96 12.39 -4.33
CA PRO A 18 15.76 12.16 -5.12
C PRO A 18 15.98 11.29 -6.37
N SER A 19 17.15 11.42 -7.02
CA SER A 19 17.50 10.61 -8.19
C SER A 19 17.69 9.13 -7.84
N ALA A 20 18.37 8.81 -6.73
CA ALA A 20 18.54 7.44 -6.27
C ALA A 20 17.20 6.82 -5.83
N ILE A 21 16.35 7.62 -5.16
CA ILE A 21 14.99 7.21 -4.78
C ILE A 21 14.17 6.85 -6.02
N ALA A 22 14.17 7.73 -7.04
CA ALA A 22 13.44 7.51 -8.28
C ALA A 22 13.95 6.28 -9.05
N ALA A 23 15.28 6.09 -9.12
CA ALA A 23 15.89 4.93 -9.77
C ALA A 23 15.46 3.61 -9.08
N ASN A 24 15.58 3.54 -7.75
CA ASN A 24 15.14 2.36 -6.98
C ASN A 24 13.64 2.10 -7.12
N HIS A 25 12.81 3.15 -7.05
CA HIS A 25 11.36 3.00 -7.18
C HIS A 25 10.95 2.58 -8.60
N GLY A 26 11.67 3.01 -9.64
CA GLY A 26 11.44 2.57 -11.02
C GLY A 26 11.56 1.05 -11.20
N LEU A 27 12.33 0.38 -10.33
CA LEU A 27 12.44 -1.09 -10.33
C LEU A 27 11.13 -1.79 -9.92
N MET A 28 10.13 -1.07 -9.38
CA MET A 28 8.85 -1.68 -9.02
C MET A 28 8.04 -2.18 -10.22
N ALA A 29 8.34 -1.67 -11.43
CA ALA A 29 7.71 -2.15 -12.66
C ALA A 29 8.28 -3.50 -13.13
N ARG A 30 9.36 -3.99 -12.51
CA ARG A 30 9.98 -5.27 -12.88
C ARG A 30 9.27 -6.44 -12.18
N PRO A 31 9.19 -7.62 -12.83
CA PRO A 31 8.68 -8.83 -12.21
C PRO A 31 9.38 -9.13 -10.87
N GLY A 32 8.62 -9.62 -9.88
CA GLY A 32 9.14 -9.95 -8.55
C GLY A 32 9.14 -8.79 -7.54
N ALA A 33 8.80 -7.57 -7.95
CA ALA A 33 8.65 -6.42 -7.03
C ALA A 33 7.32 -6.47 -6.24
N GLU A 34 7.18 -7.47 -5.38
CA GLU A 34 5.93 -7.80 -4.69
C GLU A 34 5.99 -7.54 -3.18
N THR A 35 4.84 -7.46 -2.52
CA THR A 35 4.76 -7.43 -1.05
C THR A 35 5.14 -8.79 -0.48
N GLY A 36 5.90 -8.82 0.63
CA GLY A 36 6.36 -10.06 1.26
C GLY A 36 7.51 -10.79 0.55
N ARG A 37 7.76 -10.53 -0.74
CA ARG A 37 8.87 -11.15 -1.49
C ARG A 37 10.20 -10.45 -1.25
N LEU A 38 11.20 -11.19 -0.77
CA LEU A 38 12.55 -10.67 -0.48
C LEU A 38 13.60 -11.10 -1.51
N GLU A 39 13.68 -12.40 -1.78
CA GLU A 39 14.64 -12.97 -2.75
C GLU A 39 14.08 -12.85 -4.18
N GLY A 40 14.93 -12.42 -5.12
CA GLY A 40 14.52 -12.11 -6.49
C GLY A 40 13.65 -10.86 -6.60
N ASN A 41 13.60 -10.02 -5.56
CA ASN A 41 12.90 -8.75 -5.60
C ASN A 41 13.89 -7.65 -6.00
N PRO A 42 13.76 -7.08 -7.22
CA PRO A 42 14.74 -6.16 -7.76
C PRO A 42 14.86 -4.87 -6.94
N VAL A 43 13.77 -4.41 -6.33
CA VAL A 43 13.80 -3.22 -5.48
C VAL A 43 14.61 -3.51 -4.22
N ARG A 44 14.37 -4.64 -3.56
CA ARG A 44 15.06 -5.03 -2.32
C ARG A 44 16.54 -5.32 -2.56
N GLU A 45 16.88 -5.96 -3.68
CA GLU A 45 18.26 -6.25 -4.05
C GLU A 45 19.07 -4.96 -4.23
N ASP A 46 18.53 -3.96 -4.94
CA ASP A 46 19.14 -2.64 -5.11
C ASP A 46 19.28 -1.89 -3.78
N LEU A 47 18.30 -1.98 -2.88
CA LEU A 47 18.42 -1.43 -1.52
C LEU A 47 19.61 -2.03 -0.77
N GLU A 48 19.76 -3.34 -0.84
CA GLU A 48 20.78 -4.06 -0.08
C GLU A 48 22.17 -3.95 -0.72
N GLU A 49 22.27 -3.79 -2.05
CA GLU A 49 23.50 -3.42 -2.73
C GLU A 49 23.97 -2.02 -2.30
N GLY A 50 23.08 -1.03 -2.33
CA GLY A 50 23.39 0.32 -1.86
C GLY A 50 23.83 0.36 -0.40
N ALA A 51 23.19 -0.43 0.47
CA ALA A 51 23.61 -0.58 1.87
C ALA A 51 25.00 -1.21 2.02
N ALA A 52 25.36 -2.17 1.16
CA ALA A 52 26.67 -2.80 1.15
C ALA A 52 27.77 -1.83 0.67
N MET A 53 27.50 -1.01 -0.35
CA MET A 53 28.43 0.03 -0.83
C MET A 53 28.77 1.06 0.25
N LEU A 54 27.80 1.36 1.13
CA LEU A 54 27.98 2.30 2.24
C LEU A 54 28.65 1.67 3.48
N GLY A 55 28.84 0.35 3.50
CA GLY A 55 29.42 -0.35 4.65
C GLY A 55 28.51 -0.34 5.89
N ILE A 56 27.20 -0.55 5.73
CA ILE A 56 26.28 -0.61 6.88
C ILE A 56 26.43 -1.96 7.59
N ASP A 57 27.18 -1.97 8.70
CA ASP A 57 27.51 -3.20 9.43
C ASP A 57 26.45 -3.62 10.47
N PHE A 58 25.61 -2.68 10.94
CA PHE A 58 24.69 -2.93 12.04
C PHE A 58 23.35 -2.23 11.86
N ILE A 59 22.27 -2.94 12.17
CA ILE A 59 20.93 -2.40 12.30
C ILE A 59 20.31 -2.82 13.62
N LEU A 60 19.30 -2.06 14.06
CA LEU A 60 18.30 -2.48 15.04
C LEU A 60 16.92 -2.23 14.40
N ASN A 61 16.12 -3.28 14.26
CA ASN A 61 14.73 -3.17 13.82
C ASN A 61 13.81 -3.71 14.90
N ALA A 62 12.77 -2.93 15.22
CA ALA A 62 11.71 -3.33 16.12
C ALA A 62 10.45 -3.69 15.32
N ILE A 63 9.75 -4.73 15.76
CA ILE A 63 8.37 -5.01 15.36
C ILE A 63 7.49 -4.51 16.50
N VAL A 64 6.44 -3.78 16.15
CA VAL A 64 5.49 -3.21 17.11
C VAL A 64 4.09 -3.78 16.92
N ASP A 65 3.28 -3.73 17.98
CA ASP A 65 1.84 -3.99 17.89
C ASP A 65 1.04 -2.73 17.50
N ASP A 66 -0.30 -2.87 17.48
CA ASP A 66 -1.28 -1.81 17.21
C ASP A 66 -1.21 -0.62 18.19
N ARG A 67 -0.51 -0.78 19.32
CA ARG A 67 -0.27 0.27 20.32
C ARG A 67 1.18 0.76 20.31
N HIS A 68 1.93 0.47 19.25
CA HIS A 68 3.34 0.80 19.09
C HIS A 68 4.25 0.20 20.18
N ARG A 69 3.83 -0.86 20.87
CA ARG A 69 4.67 -1.55 21.86
C ARG A 69 5.58 -2.53 21.14
N ILE A 70 6.85 -2.56 21.50
CA ILE A 70 7.83 -3.49 20.92
C ILE A 70 7.44 -4.93 21.29
N VAL A 71 7.14 -5.74 20.27
CA VAL A 71 6.82 -7.17 20.42
C VAL A 71 7.98 -8.07 20.06
N ALA A 72 8.95 -7.55 19.30
CA ALA A 72 10.22 -8.20 18.99
C ALA A 72 11.24 -7.17 18.52
N ALA A 73 12.52 -7.46 18.70
CA ALA A 73 13.62 -6.64 18.20
C ALA A 73 14.72 -7.53 17.62
N PHE A 74 15.31 -7.11 16.51
CA PHE A 74 16.35 -7.83 15.80
C PHE A 74 17.50 -6.88 15.52
N ALA A 75 18.70 -7.26 15.94
CA ALA A 75 19.89 -6.45 15.80
C ALA A 75 21.07 -7.26 15.26
N GLY A 76 21.97 -6.62 14.53
CA GLY A 76 23.14 -7.24 13.93
C GLY A 76 23.31 -6.85 12.46
N HIS A 77 23.94 -7.75 11.68
CA HIS A 77 24.24 -7.52 10.27
C HIS A 77 22.99 -7.13 9.46
N VAL A 78 23.12 -6.12 8.59
CA VAL A 78 22.01 -5.46 7.86
C VAL A 78 21.05 -6.44 7.16
N ARG A 79 21.59 -7.47 6.50
CA ARG A 79 20.75 -8.50 5.85
C ARG A 79 20.24 -9.54 6.84
N ALA A 80 21.10 -10.08 7.71
CA ALA A 80 20.76 -11.23 8.54
C ALA A 80 19.73 -10.88 9.62
N ALA A 81 19.91 -9.76 10.31
CA ALA A 81 18.97 -9.28 11.31
C ALA A 81 17.62 -8.90 10.68
N HIS A 82 17.64 -8.27 9.50
CA HIS A 82 16.42 -7.94 8.76
C HIS A 82 15.66 -9.20 8.35
N ARG A 83 16.33 -10.23 7.81
CA ARG A 83 15.69 -11.51 7.42
C ARG A 83 15.02 -12.20 8.61
N LYS A 84 15.65 -12.21 9.79
CA LYS A 84 15.03 -12.73 11.03
C LYS A 84 13.80 -11.94 11.46
N GLY A 85 13.82 -10.62 11.31
CA GLY A 85 12.63 -9.79 11.48
C GLY A 85 11.52 -10.14 10.49
N CYS A 86 11.85 -10.33 9.22
CA CYS A 86 10.88 -10.69 8.18
C CYS A 86 10.23 -12.05 8.42
N GLU A 87 10.99 -13.07 8.85
CA GLU A 87 10.45 -14.37 9.27
C GLU A 87 9.35 -14.17 10.33
N ARG A 88 9.63 -13.35 11.36
CA ARG A 88 8.68 -13.05 12.43
C ARG A 88 7.45 -12.26 11.96
N VAL A 89 7.61 -11.36 11.00
CA VAL A 89 6.48 -10.66 10.38
C VAL A 89 5.61 -11.62 9.56
N ALA A 90 6.23 -12.52 8.79
CA ALA A 90 5.50 -13.46 7.93
C ALA A 90 4.58 -14.40 8.73
N GLU A 91 5.01 -14.84 9.91
CA GLU A 91 4.20 -15.65 10.83
C GLU A 91 2.89 -15.00 11.28
N ARG A 92 2.80 -13.66 11.23
CA ARG A 92 1.65 -12.89 11.75
C ARG A 92 0.88 -12.13 10.67
N GLY A 93 1.60 -11.64 9.66
CA GLY A 93 1.07 -10.72 8.65
C GLY A 93 0.37 -11.42 7.50
N ALA A 94 0.69 -12.67 7.19
CA ALA A 94 0.01 -13.44 6.15
C ALA A 94 -1.26 -14.08 6.73
N VAL A 95 -2.43 -13.62 6.27
CA VAL A 95 -3.72 -14.09 6.77
C VAL A 95 -4.41 -14.94 5.70
N PRO A 96 -4.50 -16.27 5.86
CA PRO A 96 -5.20 -17.10 4.91
C PRO A 96 -6.71 -16.79 4.93
N ILE A 97 -7.29 -16.54 3.76
CA ILE A 97 -8.73 -16.37 3.59
C ILE A 97 -9.27 -17.49 2.70
N ALA A 98 -10.42 -18.04 3.08
CA ALA A 98 -11.01 -19.16 2.33
C ALA A 98 -11.43 -18.78 0.90
N ARG A 99 -11.83 -17.52 0.70
CA ARG A 99 -12.10 -16.90 -0.61
C ARG A 99 -12.18 -15.40 -0.46
N CYS A 100 -12.04 -14.69 -1.57
CA CYS A 100 -12.29 -13.25 -1.62
C CYS A 100 -13.75 -12.91 -1.25
N ALA A 101 -13.95 -11.69 -0.73
CA ALA A 101 -15.24 -11.13 -0.35
C ALA A 101 -15.83 -10.23 -1.45
N ASP A 102 -17.13 -10.00 -1.36
CA ASP A 102 -17.86 -9.05 -2.19
C ASP A 102 -17.54 -7.60 -1.80
N ILE A 103 -17.41 -7.35 -0.50
CA ILE A 103 -17.03 -6.07 0.09
C ILE A 103 -15.77 -6.26 0.95
N VAL A 104 -14.81 -5.36 0.81
CA VAL A 104 -13.66 -5.25 1.72
C VAL A 104 -13.69 -3.88 2.40
N LEU A 105 -13.91 -3.86 3.70
CA LEU A 105 -13.74 -2.67 4.53
C LEU A 105 -12.29 -2.59 4.95
N VAL A 106 -11.58 -1.51 4.63
CA VAL A 106 -10.15 -1.37 4.92
C VAL A 106 -9.81 0.01 5.47
N SER A 107 -8.92 0.06 6.47
CA SER A 107 -8.23 1.27 6.92
C SER A 107 -6.73 1.03 6.97
N ALA A 108 -5.92 2.08 6.87
CA ALA A 108 -4.48 2.00 7.10
C ALA A 108 -4.11 1.85 8.60
N GLY A 109 -5.08 1.93 9.51
CA GLY A 109 -4.86 1.87 10.96
C GLY A 109 -4.94 3.22 11.68
N GLY A 110 -5.42 4.27 11.01
CA GLY A 110 -5.52 5.62 11.54
C GLY A 110 -4.18 6.36 11.60
N TYR A 111 -4.17 7.50 12.29
CA TYR A 111 -2.99 8.37 12.38
C TYR A 111 -1.82 7.65 13.06
N PRO A 112 -0.58 7.74 12.50
CA PRO A 112 -0.17 8.59 11.38
C PRO A 112 -0.22 7.91 9.99
N LEU A 113 -0.70 6.68 9.89
CA LEU A 113 -0.63 5.90 8.64
C LEU A 113 -1.62 6.40 7.57
N ASP A 114 -2.69 7.08 7.98
CA ASP A 114 -3.66 7.72 7.09
C ASP A 114 -3.57 9.26 7.06
N VAL A 115 -2.42 9.83 7.45
CA VAL A 115 -2.22 11.28 7.51
C VAL A 115 -2.53 11.99 6.18
N ASN A 116 -2.26 11.32 5.06
CA ASN A 116 -2.63 11.76 3.72
C ASN A 116 -2.93 10.55 2.81
N MET A 117 -3.60 10.79 1.69
CA MET A 117 -4.01 9.73 0.76
C MET A 117 -2.81 8.94 0.20
N TYR A 118 -1.68 9.62 -0.05
CA TYR A 118 -0.45 8.97 -0.55
C TYR A 118 0.02 7.84 0.38
N GLN A 119 -0.02 8.05 1.70
CA GLN A 119 0.35 7.02 2.67
C GLN A 119 -0.74 5.96 2.81
N ALA A 120 -1.99 6.40 3.01
CA ALA A 120 -3.14 5.52 3.22
C ALA A 120 -3.36 4.52 2.07
N GLN A 121 -2.91 4.87 0.86
CA GLN A 121 -3.05 4.04 -0.34
C GLN A 121 -2.44 2.64 -0.15
N LYS A 122 -1.42 2.49 0.69
CA LYS A 122 -0.77 1.19 0.98
C LYS A 122 -1.78 0.15 1.48
N ALA A 123 -2.85 0.56 2.15
CA ALA A 123 -3.88 -0.34 2.63
C ALA A 123 -4.64 -1.00 1.46
N LEU A 124 -4.79 -0.28 0.34
CA LEU A 124 -5.39 -0.80 -0.88
C LEU A 124 -4.51 -1.87 -1.54
N ASP A 125 -3.18 -1.73 -1.48
CA ASP A 125 -2.23 -2.72 -2.04
C ASP A 125 -2.48 -4.12 -1.44
N ASN A 126 -2.95 -4.18 -0.18
CA ASN A 126 -3.29 -5.44 0.47
C ASN A 126 -4.79 -5.80 0.34
N ALA A 127 -5.69 -4.81 0.42
CA ALA A 127 -7.14 -5.03 0.31
C ALA A 127 -7.55 -5.66 -1.03
N VAL A 128 -6.84 -5.34 -2.11
CA VAL A 128 -7.10 -5.89 -3.46
C VAL A 128 -6.98 -7.42 -3.51
N HIS A 129 -6.22 -8.04 -2.62
CA HIS A 129 -6.10 -9.49 -2.50
C HIS A 129 -7.27 -10.14 -1.76
N ALA A 130 -8.06 -9.36 -1.01
CA ALA A 130 -9.25 -9.84 -0.30
C ALA A 130 -10.57 -9.61 -1.05
N VAL A 131 -10.59 -8.77 -2.08
CA VAL A 131 -11.80 -8.47 -2.87
C VAL A 131 -11.87 -9.35 -4.12
N ARG A 132 -13.07 -9.79 -4.48
CA ARG A 132 -13.29 -10.49 -5.75
C ARG A 132 -13.32 -9.52 -6.92
N GLU A 133 -13.24 -10.05 -8.14
CA GLU A 133 -13.47 -9.27 -9.35
C GLU A 133 -14.86 -8.61 -9.33
N GLY A 134 -14.91 -7.31 -9.65
CA GLY A 134 -16.13 -6.51 -9.63
C GLY A 134 -16.73 -6.26 -8.23
N GLY A 135 -15.98 -6.53 -7.15
CA GLY A 135 -16.40 -6.22 -5.79
C GLY A 135 -16.24 -4.74 -5.43
N VAL A 136 -16.48 -4.41 -4.15
CA VAL A 136 -16.34 -3.05 -3.61
C VAL A 136 -15.33 -3.03 -2.48
N ILE A 137 -14.41 -2.08 -2.49
CA ILE A 137 -13.55 -1.76 -1.36
C ILE A 137 -14.09 -0.48 -0.71
N VAL A 138 -14.51 -0.57 0.55
CA VAL A 138 -14.80 0.60 1.37
C VAL A 138 -13.50 0.99 2.09
N TRP A 139 -12.87 2.05 1.62
CA TRP A 139 -11.58 2.53 2.09
C TRP A 139 -11.76 3.70 3.04
N VAL A 140 -11.35 3.52 4.30
CA VAL A 140 -11.48 4.51 5.37
C VAL A 140 -10.10 5.08 5.70
N ALA A 141 -9.91 6.36 5.40
CA ALA A 141 -8.66 7.06 5.63
C ALA A 141 -8.94 8.57 5.83
N GLU A 142 -8.61 9.13 6.99
CA GLU A 142 -8.93 10.53 7.30
C GLU A 142 -8.29 11.50 6.30
N CYS A 143 -7.02 11.29 5.94
CA CYS A 143 -6.27 12.11 4.99
C CYS A 143 -6.20 13.61 5.37
N ARG A 144 -5.99 13.90 6.67
CA ARG A 144 -6.00 15.26 7.23
C ARG A 144 -5.01 16.26 6.59
N GLU A 145 -3.94 15.79 5.96
CA GLU A 145 -2.95 16.60 5.22
C GLU A 145 -3.20 16.60 3.70
N GLY A 146 -4.40 16.20 3.26
CA GLY A 146 -4.74 16.18 1.85
C GLY A 146 -4.17 14.96 1.10
N LEU A 147 -3.74 15.19 -0.13
CA LEU A 147 -3.24 14.13 -1.01
C LEU A 147 -1.79 13.73 -0.70
N GLY A 148 -1.00 14.58 -0.05
CA GLY A 148 0.36 14.27 0.44
C GLY A 148 1.50 14.38 -0.58
N SER A 149 1.23 14.60 -1.86
CA SER A 149 2.24 14.87 -2.88
C SER A 149 1.64 15.63 -4.06
N ALA A 150 2.31 16.69 -4.51
CA ALA A 150 1.85 17.50 -5.65
C ALA A 150 1.80 16.67 -6.95
N THR A 151 2.80 15.82 -7.20
CA THR A 151 2.82 14.94 -8.36
C THR A 151 1.69 13.92 -8.30
N PHE A 152 1.48 13.29 -7.14
CA PHE A 152 0.36 12.37 -6.96
C PHE A 152 -1.00 13.06 -7.18
N ALA A 153 -1.17 14.27 -6.65
CA ALA A 153 -2.37 15.08 -6.83
C ALA A 153 -2.64 15.40 -8.30
N SER A 154 -1.63 15.92 -9.01
CA SER A 154 -1.68 16.19 -10.45
C SER A 154 -2.12 14.94 -11.23
N TRP A 155 -1.54 13.78 -10.94
CA TRP A 155 -1.89 12.54 -11.63
C TRP A 155 -3.34 12.10 -11.40
N LEU A 156 -3.88 12.25 -10.18
CA LEU A 156 -5.27 11.90 -9.88
C LEU A 156 -6.28 12.90 -10.44
N GLN A 157 -5.93 14.18 -10.47
CA GLN A 157 -6.86 15.26 -10.81
C GLN A 157 -6.89 15.58 -12.31
N GLU A 158 -5.77 15.42 -13.01
CA GLU A 158 -5.68 15.70 -14.44
C GLU A 158 -6.16 14.53 -15.31
N ALA A 159 -6.04 13.29 -14.81
CA ALA A 159 -6.44 12.12 -15.58
C ALA A 159 -7.97 11.99 -15.68
N GLY A 160 -8.45 11.67 -16.88
CA GLY A 160 -9.86 11.40 -17.13
C GLY A 160 -10.30 9.99 -16.72
N SER A 161 -9.35 9.07 -16.51
CA SER A 161 -9.64 7.67 -16.17
C SER A 161 -8.46 6.94 -15.52
N ALA A 162 -8.74 5.81 -14.87
CA ALA A 162 -7.71 4.89 -14.38
C ALA A 162 -6.80 4.36 -15.52
N ASP A 163 -7.35 4.10 -16.71
CA ASP A 163 -6.58 3.60 -17.86
C ASP A 163 -5.55 4.63 -18.35
N GLU A 164 -5.89 5.92 -18.29
CA GLU A 164 -4.95 7.00 -18.64
C GLU A 164 -3.76 7.06 -17.67
N ILE A 165 -4.02 6.91 -16.36
CA ILE A 165 -2.97 6.84 -15.34
C ILE A 165 -2.04 5.64 -15.60
N LEU A 166 -2.61 4.47 -15.86
CA LEU A 166 -1.84 3.25 -16.11
C LEU A 166 -0.99 3.39 -17.38
N ALA A 167 -1.56 3.90 -18.47
CA ALA A 167 -0.81 4.15 -19.70
C ALA A 167 0.30 5.20 -19.51
N ARG A 168 0.09 6.22 -18.65
CA ARG A 168 1.09 7.25 -18.36
C ARG A 168 2.28 6.67 -17.59
N ILE A 169 2.06 5.83 -16.57
CA ILE A 169 3.16 5.25 -15.77
C ILE A 169 3.97 4.22 -16.55
N GLU A 170 3.35 3.51 -17.50
CA GLU A 170 4.04 2.56 -18.38
C GLU A 170 5.02 3.24 -19.33
N ARG A 171 4.72 4.48 -19.77
CA ARG A 171 5.60 5.26 -20.64
C ARG A 171 6.79 5.82 -19.88
N GLU A 172 6.54 6.34 -18.67
CA GLU A 172 7.56 6.96 -17.84
C GLU A 172 7.24 6.76 -16.37
N PHE A 173 8.19 6.16 -15.64
CA PHE A 173 8.09 6.07 -14.19
C PHE A 173 8.26 7.46 -13.56
N VAL A 174 7.25 7.90 -12.82
CA VAL A 174 7.30 9.16 -12.06
C VAL A 174 7.02 8.91 -10.59
N LEU A 175 7.89 9.42 -9.72
CA LEU A 175 7.70 9.36 -8.28
C LEU A 175 6.42 10.12 -7.88
N GLY A 176 5.58 9.49 -7.06
CA GLY A 176 4.21 9.92 -6.77
C GLY A 176 3.17 9.55 -7.83
N GLY A 177 3.51 9.60 -9.12
CA GLY A 177 2.65 9.05 -10.18
C GLY A 177 2.37 7.55 -9.99
N HIS A 178 3.38 6.78 -9.56
CA HIS A 178 3.22 5.35 -9.26
C HIS A 178 2.18 5.06 -8.15
N LYS A 179 1.91 5.99 -7.23
CA LYS A 179 0.85 5.85 -6.23
C LYS A 179 -0.53 6.02 -6.83
N ALA A 180 -0.68 6.95 -7.77
CA ALA A 180 -1.90 7.08 -8.55
C ALA A 180 -2.13 5.82 -9.40
N ALA A 181 -1.07 5.27 -10.00
CA ALA A 181 -1.13 4.02 -10.75
C ALA A 181 -1.53 2.81 -9.89
N ALA A 182 -1.04 2.73 -8.65
CA ALA A 182 -1.47 1.67 -7.74
C ALA A 182 -2.98 1.76 -7.42
N ILE A 183 -3.53 2.96 -7.19
CA ILE A 183 -4.98 3.15 -7.04
C ILE A 183 -5.71 2.77 -8.34
N ALA A 184 -5.21 3.22 -9.50
CA ALA A 184 -5.81 2.92 -10.79
C ALA A 184 -5.87 1.41 -11.07
N ALA A 185 -4.83 0.65 -10.72
CA ALA A 185 -4.81 -0.79 -10.85
C ALA A 185 -5.88 -1.47 -9.98
N VAL A 186 -6.09 -0.98 -8.75
CA VAL A 186 -7.17 -1.46 -7.88
C VAL A 186 -8.54 -1.15 -8.49
N LEU A 187 -8.72 0.05 -9.07
CA LEU A 187 -9.95 0.46 -9.73
C LEU A 187 -10.29 -0.38 -10.97
N LYS A 188 -9.30 -1.05 -11.59
CA LYS A 188 -9.56 -2.00 -12.68
C LYS A 188 -10.26 -3.27 -12.20
N LYS A 189 -10.08 -3.64 -10.94
CA LYS A 189 -10.63 -4.87 -10.33
C LYS A 189 -11.89 -4.62 -9.51
N ALA A 190 -11.94 -3.51 -8.77
CA ALA A 190 -12.99 -3.24 -7.81
C ALA A 190 -13.37 -1.76 -7.78
N ARG A 191 -14.63 -1.48 -7.41
CA ARG A 191 -15.04 -0.12 -7.09
C ARG A 191 -14.46 0.28 -5.73
N VAL A 192 -14.09 1.53 -5.57
CA VAL A 192 -13.53 2.03 -4.30
C VAL A 192 -14.40 3.16 -3.78
N HIS A 193 -14.98 2.94 -2.61
CA HIS A 193 -15.78 3.92 -1.86
C HIS A 193 -14.88 4.49 -0.77
N LEU A 194 -14.58 5.78 -0.86
CA LEU A 194 -13.64 6.46 0.02
C LEU A 194 -14.40 7.20 1.12
N VAL A 195 -14.08 6.91 2.37
CA VAL A 195 -14.51 7.69 3.54
C VAL A 195 -13.30 8.45 4.06
N SER A 196 -13.33 9.78 3.94
CA SER A 196 -12.20 10.66 4.28
C SER A 196 -12.65 12.07 4.64
N SER A 197 -11.74 12.87 5.20
CA SER A 197 -11.96 14.31 5.41
C SER A 197 -11.56 15.16 4.19
N LEU A 198 -11.25 14.52 3.05
CA LEU A 198 -10.93 15.25 1.82
C LEU A 198 -12.19 15.87 1.21
N PRO A 199 -12.11 17.09 0.66
CA PRO A 199 -13.15 17.60 -0.21
C PRO A 199 -13.37 16.66 -1.40
N ALA A 200 -14.62 16.44 -1.79
CA ALA A 200 -14.96 15.50 -2.86
C ALA A 200 -14.24 15.85 -4.19
N GLU A 201 -14.06 17.14 -4.47
CA GLU A 201 -13.33 17.63 -5.63
C GLU A 201 -11.83 17.28 -5.61
N ALA A 202 -11.23 17.07 -4.44
CA ALA A 202 -9.82 16.75 -4.32
C ALA A 202 -9.51 15.31 -4.76
N VAL A 203 -10.50 14.41 -4.66
CA VAL A 203 -10.39 12.98 -4.97
C VAL A 203 -10.25 12.73 -6.49
N GLY A 204 -10.52 13.74 -7.31
CA GLY A 204 -10.36 13.68 -8.77
C GLY A 204 -11.52 12.95 -9.47
N ARG A 205 -11.31 12.53 -10.72
CA ARG A 205 -12.35 11.91 -11.57
C ARG A 205 -12.07 10.45 -11.94
N VAL A 206 -11.06 9.85 -11.31
CA VAL A 206 -10.50 8.57 -11.76
C VAL A 206 -11.32 7.35 -11.35
N GLY A 207 -12.41 7.53 -10.59
CA GLY A 207 -13.35 6.46 -10.21
C GLY A 207 -13.42 6.14 -8.71
N LEU A 208 -12.72 6.90 -7.87
CA LEU A 208 -12.95 6.90 -6.42
C LEU A 208 -14.28 7.60 -6.11
N VAL A 209 -15.14 6.98 -5.30
CA VAL A 209 -16.45 7.52 -4.92
C VAL A 209 -16.40 8.00 -3.48
N PRO A 210 -16.42 9.32 -3.20
CA PRO A 210 -16.34 9.84 -1.84
C PRO A 210 -17.67 9.68 -1.08
N PHE A 211 -17.56 9.44 0.22
CA PHE A 211 -18.66 9.37 1.18
C PHE A 211 -18.27 10.07 2.47
N ASP A 212 -19.25 10.70 3.14
CA ASP A 212 -19.02 11.44 4.39
C ASP A 212 -18.86 10.50 5.60
N ASP A 213 -19.51 9.34 5.56
CA ASP A 213 -19.46 8.36 6.64
C ASP A 213 -19.47 6.91 6.16
N LEU A 214 -19.01 6.03 7.05
CA LEU A 214 -18.88 4.60 6.80
C LEU A 214 -20.23 3.91 6.55
N GLY A 215 -21.30 4.35 7.20
CA GLY A 215 -22.64 3.79 7.03
C GLY A 215 -23.16 4.01 5.61
N GLN A 216 -23.01 5.23 5.09
CA GLN A 216 -23.38 5.57 3.71
C GLN A 216 -22.55 4.77 2.69
N ALA A 217 -21.24 4.68 2.89
CA ALA A 217 -20.36 3.93 2.00
C ALA A 217 -20.70 2.43 1.98
N LEU A 218 -21.01 1.84 3.14
CA LEU A 218 -21.42 0.43 3.22
C LEU A 218 -22.80 0.19 2.59
N ALA A 219 -23.76 1.10 2.81
CA ALA A 219 -25.08 1.01 2.19
C ALA A 219 -24.97 1.03 0.66
N ALA A 220 -24.20 1.98 0.11
CA ALA A 220 -23.93 2.05 -1.33
C ALA A 220 -23.18 0.82 -1.85
N ALA A 221 -22.24 0.28 -1.08
CA ALA A 221 -21.57 -0.97 -1.44
C ALA A 221 -22.56 -2.15 -1.56
N HIS A 222 -23.52 -2.26 -0.64
CA HIS A 222 -24.57 -3.27 -0.70
C HIS A 222 -25.51 -3.10 -1.90
N GLU A 223 -25.78 -1.87 -2.35
CA GLU A 223 -26.55 -1.63 -3.58
C GLU A 223 -25.82 -2.20 -4.81
N VAL A 224 -24.49 -2.21 -4.80
CA VAL A 224 -23.67 -2.75 -5.88
C VAL A 224 -23.63 -4.27 -5.91
N VAL A 225 -23.43 -4.90 -4.75
CA VAL A 225 -23.12 -6.36 -4.68
C VAL A 225 -24.22 -7.22 -4.06
N GLY A 226 -25.27 -6.61 -3.51
CA GLY A 226 -26.39 -7.29 -2.85
C GLY A 226 -26.32 -7.26 -1.30
N SER A 227 -27.45 -7.50 -0.66
CA SER A 227 -27.59 -7.47 0.81
C SER A 227 -26.87 -8.64 1.50
N GLU A 228 -26.80 -9.81 0.86
CA GLU A 228 -26.13 -11.01 1.38
C GLU A 228 -24.63 -11.04 1.10
N ALA A 229 -24.05 -9.88 0.77
CA ALA A 229 -22.64 -9.74 0.43
C ALA A 229 -21.73 -10.15 1.58
N ARG A 230 -20.72 -10.96 1.27
CA ARG A 230 -19.65 -11.24 2.22
C ARG A 230 -18.78 -10.01 2.41
N ILE A 231 -18.43 -9.72 3.66
CA ILE A 231 -17.55 -8.61 4.02
C ILE A 231 -16.29 -9.14 4.71
N TRP A 232 -15.11 -8.71 4.24
CA TRP A 232 -13.88 -8.77 5.02
C TRP A 232 -13.56 -7.40 5.61
N ALA A 233 -13.15 -7.36 6.88
CA ALA A 233 -12.72 -6.13 7.55
C ALA A 233 -11.21 -6.19 7.83
N LEU A 234 -10.48 -5.19 7.37
CA LEU A 234 -9.04 -5.03 7.51
C LEU A 234 -8.78 -3.67 8.21
N PRO A 235 -8.88 -3.61 9.55
CA PRO A 235 -8.67 -2.37 10.29
C PRO A 235 -7.23 -1.81 10.15
N TYR A 236 -6.27 -2.69 9.90
CA TYR A 236 -4.84 -2.39 9.74
C TYR A 236 -4.34 -2.93 8.40
N GLY A 237 -4.96 -2.50 7.30
CA GLY A 237 -4.69 -2.94 5.94
C GLY A 237 -3.22 -2.82 5.53
N ASP A 238 -2.47 -1.86 6.08
CA ASP A 238 -1.01 -1.71 5.85
C ASP A 238 -0.17 -2.86 6.45
N SER A 239 -0.71 -3.55 7.46
CA SER A 239 0.01 -4.51 8.30
C SER A 239 -0.41 -5.97 8.09
N VAL A 240 -1.47 -6.22 7.32
CA VAL A 240 -1.98 -7.56 7.02
C VAL A 240 -2.02 -7.80 5.52
N LEU A 241 -1.59 -8.98 5.09
CA LEU A 241 -1.64 -9.45 3.71
C LEU A 241 -2.61 -10.64 3.63
N PRO A 242 -3.84 -10.43 3.13
CA PRO A 242 -4.77 -11.51 2.86
C PRO A 242 -4.23 -12.43 1.76
N GLN A 243 -4.32 -13.73 1.97
CA GLN A 243 -3.92 -14.75 1.00
C GLN A 243 -5.11 -15.67 0.73
N ALA A 244 -5.77 -15.50 -0.41
CA ALA A 244 -6.80 -16.43 -0.84
C ALA A 244 -6.16 -17.78 -1.21
N ALA A 245 -6.79 -18.88 -0.80
CA ALA A 245 -6.44 -20.19 -1.30
C ALA A 245 -6.60 -20.20 -2.84
N ALA A 246 -5.58 -20.73 -3.54
CA ALA A 246 -5.59 -20.91 -4.99
C ALA A 246 -6.60 -21.97 -5.43
#